data_AF-A0A832V7A6-F1
#
_entry.id   AF-A0A832V7A6-F1
#
_cell.length_a   1.000
_cell.length_b   1.000
_cell.length_c   1.000
_cell.angle_alpha   90.00
_cell.angle_beta   90.00
_cell.angle_gamma   90.00
#
_symmetry.space_group_name_H-M   'P 1'
#
loop_
_entity.id
_entity.type
_entity.pdbx_description
1 polymer ?
#
loop_
_entity_poly.entity_id
_entity_poly.type
_entity_poly.pdbx_seq_one_letter_code
_entity_poly.pdbx_strand_id
1 'polypeptide(L)' 'MSNAAELSVGDTAPEFEASVTDGSTIRLSEMLSSGDGVILYFYPRDNTS' A
#
# COMPACT_ATOMS: atom_id res chain seq x y z
N MET A 1 -7.06 -20.00 6.93
CA MET A 1 -6.33 -19.43 5.78
C MET A 1 -7.21 -18.31 5.24
N SER A 2 -6.74 -17.07 5.28
CA SER A 2 -7.50 -15.93 4.76
C SER A 2 -7.68 -16.09 3.26
N ASN A 3 -8.91 -15.97 2.80
CA ASN A 3 -9.21 -15.88 1.37
C ASN A 3 -8.61 -14.55 0.90
N ALA A 4 -7.61 -14.59 0.02
CA ALA A 4 -7.10 -13.36 -0.58
C ALA A 4 -8.25 -12.74 -1.38
N ALA A 5 -8.69 -11.54 -1.00
CA ALA A 5 -9.68 -10.82 -1.78
C ALA A 5 -9.00 -10.34 -3.07
N GLU A 6 -9.44 -10.87 -4.20
CA GLU A 6 -9.05 -10.35 -5.52
C GLU A 6 -9.75 -9.01 -5.73
N LEU A 7 -8.97 -7.96 -6.00
CA LEU A 7 -9.49 -6.59 -6.14
C LEU A 7 -9.96 -6.35 -7.58
N SER A 8 -11.11 -5.67 -7.70
CA SER A 8 -11.67 -5.23 -8.98
C SER A 8 -11.66 -3.70 -9.10
N VAL A 9 -11.77 -3.19 -10.34
CA VAL A 9 -11.88 -1.75 -10.58
C VAL A 9 -13.17 -1.21 -9.93
N GLY A 10 -13.04 -0.15 -9.15
CA GLY A 10 -14.15 0.47 -8.42
C GLY A 10 -14.28 -0.02 -6.97
N ASP A 11 -13.57 -1.09 -6.59
CA ASP A 11 -13.50 -1.50 -5.20
C ASP A 11 -12.73 -0.46 -4.38
N THR A 12 -13.19 -0.22 -3.15
CA THR A 12 -12.42 0.53 -2.16
C THR A 12 -11.15 -0.25 -1.84
N ALA A 13 -9.99 0.38 -2.03
CA ALA A 13 -8.71 -0.22 -1.69
C ALA A 13 -8.65 -0.58 -0.18
N PRO A 14 -8.15 -1.77 0.18
CA PRO A 14 -7.98 -2.16 1.58
C PRO A 14 -7.00 -1.21 2.31
N GLU A 15 -7.28 -0.92 3.57
CA GLU A 15 -6.34 -0.21 4.43
C GLU A 15 -5.03 -1.01 4.57
N PHE A 16 -3.89 -0.31 4.53
CA PHE A 16 -2.60 -0.90 4.81
C PHE A 16 -1.78 0.02 5.72
N GLU A 17 -0.86 -0.59 6.46
CA GLU A 17 0.17 0.10 7.21
C GLU A 17 1.52 -0.48 6.82
N ALA A 18 2.51 0.39 6.59
CA ALA A 18 3.86 -0.04 6.26
C ALA A 18 4.91 0.84 6.92
N SER A 19 5.98 0.22 7.44
CA SER A 19 7.20 0.91 7.81
C SER A 19 8.07 1.13 6.57
N VAL A 20 8.51 2.37 6.35
CA VAL A 20 9.36 2.73 5.21
C VAL A 20 10.84 2.87 5.64
N THR A 21 11.73 3.12 4.69
CA THR A 21 13.19 3.06 4.89
C THR A 21 13.71 4.00 5.97
N ASP A 22 13.06 5.14 6.20
CA ASP A 22 13.45 6.11 7.23
C ASP A 22 12.94 5.74 8.65
N GLY A 23 12.24 4.60 8.78
CA GLY A 23 11.66 4.13 10.04
C GLY A 23 10.31 4.76 10.38
N SER A 24 9.80 5.68 9.57
CA SER A 24 8.43 6.18 9.71
C SER A 24 7.41 5.13 9.26
N THR A 25 6.17 5.31 9.73
CA THR A 25 5.03 4.49 9.35
C THR A 25 4.11 5.29 8.45
N ILE A 26 3.67 4.69 7.36
CA ILE A 26 2.67 5.26 6.46
C ILE A 26 1.38 4.45 6.50
N ARG A 27 0.24 5.12 6.30
CA ARG A 27 -1.10 4.53 6.20
C ARG A 27 -1.82 5.03 4.95
N LEU A 28 -2.63 4.17 4.32
CA LEU A 28 -3.35 4.55 3.10
C LEU A 28 -4.32 5.70 3.37
N SER A 29 -5.07 5.65 4.47
CA SER A 29 -6.02 6.71 4.84
C SER A 29 -5.36 8.08 5.00
N GLU A 30 -4.15 8.14 5.58
CA GLU A 30 -3.40 9.38 5.73
C GLU A 30 -2.96 9.95 4.37
N MET A 31 -2.52 9.08 3.45
CA MET A 31 -2.15 9.49 2.08
C MET A 31 -3.35 10.01 1.30
N LEU A 32 -4.51 9.36 1.42
CA LEU A 32 -5.75 9.80 0.75
C LEU A 32 -6.32 11.09 1.37
N SER A 33 -5.96 11.40 2.62
CA SER A 33 -6.44 12.61 3.31
C SER A 33 -5.92 13.90 2.67
N SER A 34 -4.82 13.85 1.90
CA SER A 34 -4.33 15.02 1.13
C SER A 34 -5.19 15.32 -0.09
N GLY A 35 -6.06 14.39 -0.51
CA GLY A 35 -6.88 14.48 -1.72
C GLY A 35 -6.17 13.99 -2.99
N ASP A 36 -4.93 13.53 -2.90
CA ASP A 36 -4.18 13.00 -4.03
C ASP A 36 -4.46 11.52 -4.27
N GLY A 37 -4.29 11.09 -5.52
CA GLY A 37 -4.33 9.67 -5.87
C GLY A 37 -3.04 8.94 -5.47
N VAL A 38 -3.17 7.68 -5.07
CA VAL A 38 -2.05 6.81 -4.71
C VAL A 38 -1.80 5.76 -5.80
N ILE A 39 -0.55 5.61 -6.22
CA ILE A 39 -0.10 4.49 -7.07
C ILE A 39 0.78 3.59 -6.21
N LEU A 40 0.34 2.35 -5.97
CA LEU A 40 1.07 1.35 -5.22
C LEU A 40 1.67 0.30 -6.16
N TYR A 41 3.00 0.16 -6.16
CA TYR A 41 3.70 -0.81 -6.98
C TYR A 41 4.36 -1.87 -6.11
N PHE A 42 4.00 -3.14 -6.32
CA PHE A 42 4.65 -4.27 -5.67
C PHE A 42 5.77 -4.78 -6.56
N TYR A 43 7.00 -4.75 -6.06
CA TYR A 43 8.15 -5.30 -6.74
C TYR A 43 8.95 -6.20 -5.79
N PRO A 44 9.57 -7.29 -6.29
CA PRO A 44 10.52 -8.05 -5.50
C PRO A 44 11.64 -7.12 -5.06
N ARG A 45 12.01 -7.14 -3.78
CA ARG A 45 13.20 -6.42 -3.33
C ARG A 45 14.39 -6.91 -4.16
N ASP A 46 14.98 -6.01 -4.92
CA ASP A 46 16.24 -6.28 -5.60
C ASP A 46 17.32 -6.34 -4.52
N ASN A 47 17.70 -7.55 -4.09
CA ASN A 47 18.80 -7.76 -3.15
C ASN A 47 20.12 -7.65 -3.94
N THR A 48 20.40 -6.49 -4.53
CA THR A 48 21.75 -6.19 -5.01
C THR A 48 22.59 -5.75 -3.82
N SER A 49 23.45 -6.65 -3.36
CA SER A 49 24.55 -6.39 -2.43
C SER A 49 25.68 -5.62 -3.08
#